data_AF-X1SCU6-F1
#
_entry.id   AF-X1SCU6-F1
#
_cell.length_a   1.000
_cell.length_b   1.000
_cell.length_c   1.000
_cell.angle_alpha   90.00
_cell.angle_beta   90.00
_cell.angle_gamma   90.00
#
_symmetry.space_group_name_H-M   'P 1'
#
loop_
_entity.id
_entity.type
_entity.pdbx_description
1 polymer ?
#
loop_
_entity_poly.entity_id
_entity_poly.type
_entity_poly.pdbx_seq_one_letter_code
_entity_poly.pdbx_strand_id
1 'polypeptide(L)'
;MLNIKRQNSVNLLKIILVFLISIAFFTGADNAFGEVILTKQLVSPEDFLIEEIGVTPSVPAYPLPLNISNISNFQYFSEKIKLSPEALSLLKNNGFAVIPTPLDIAEREIFLMSSRQNAYPKDDFVAYYEALKDKDLPIFITTDSLLHYYHIFFSTTLMKLERDLFYKDIWIISKKLLEESLKEYYETNGNTKEAAKRNIAYLSVALELLRPKKNQLMSEETLREEYCVPGMDPEYCEMILSGVKQSYGDNASFKYFSETEFNQYSFEVPDLAKDLVQKEIELIEEHKGWEHSPIFIYQE
;
A
#
# COMPACT_ATOMS: atom_id res chain seq x y z
N MET A 1 16.80 -22.87 61.31
CA MET A 1 16.31 -23.77 60.23
C MET A 1 14.87 -23.45 59.81
N LEU A 2 14.51 -22.17 59.65
CA LEU A 2 13.14 -21.71 59.37
C LEU A 2 13.00 -20.82 58.12
N ASN A 3 14.10 -20.49 57.45
CA ASN A 3 14.09 -19.56 56.31
C ASN A 3 14.07 -20.21 54.91
N ILE A 4 14.21 -21.54 54.82
CA ILE A 4 14.24 -22.23 53.52
C ILE A 4 12.82 -22.63 53.05
N LYS A 5 11.87 -22.87 53.97
CA LYS A 5 10.49 -23.22 53.61
C LYS A 5 9.67 -22.04 53.08
N ARG A 6 9.93 -20.81 53.54
CA ARG A 6 9.16 -19.61 53.16
C ARG A 6 9.49 -19.10 51.76
N GLN A 7 10.69 -19.36 51.25
CA GLN A 7 11.11 -18.93 49.92
C GLN A 7 10.53 -19.83 48.81
N ASN A 8 10.43 -21.14 49.09
CA ASN A 8 9.81 -22.10 48.17
C ASN A 8 8.28 -21.95 48.11
N SER A 9 7.61 -21.60 49.22
CA SER A 9 6.16 -21.37 49.20
C SER A 9 5.77 -20.10 48.43
N VAL A 10 6.59 -19.05 48.46
CA VAL A 10 6.36 -17.82 47.68
C VAL A 10 6.58 -18.04 46.18
N ASN A 11 7.57 -18.85 45.79
CA ASN A 11 7.77 -19.21 44.39
C ASN A 11 6.66 -20.11 43.85
N LEU A 12 6.16 -21.07 44.65
CA LEU A 12 5.03 -21.91 44.26
C LEU A 12 3.74 -21.09 44.09
N LEU A 13 3.49 -20.12 44.98
CA LEU A 13 2.32 -19.24 44.89
C LEU A 13 2.39 -18.33 43.65
N LYS A 14 3.58 -17.83 43.28
CA LYS A 14 3.79 -17.05 42.05
C LYS A 14 3.57 -17.89 40.79
N ILE A 15 4.05 -19.13 40.77
CA ILE A 15 3.85 -20.04 39.64
C ILE A 15 2.36 -20.37 39.47
N ILE A 16 1.65 -20.66 40.57
CA ILE A 16 0.20 -20.92 40.55
C ILE A 16 -0.59 -19.68 40.11
N LEU A 17 -0.19 -18.47 40.53
CA LEU A 17 -0.84 -17.22 40.11
C LEU A 17 -0.63 -16.96 38.61
N VAL A 18 0.58 -17.19 38.09
CA VAL A 18 0.87 -17.07 36.65
C VAL A 18 0.09 -18.12 35.84
N PHE A 19 -0.05 -19.35 36.35
CA PHE A 19 -0.84 -20.40 35.72
C PHE A 19 -2.35 -20.10 35.74
N LEU A 20 -2.87 -19.52 36.83
CA LEU A 20 -4.28 -19.11 36.93
C LEU A 20 -4.61 -17.90 36.04
N ILE A 21 -3.68 -16.95 35.90
CA ILE A 21 -3.85 -15.81 34.98
C ILE A 21 -3.82 -16.29 33.51
N SER A 22 -2.98 -17.27 33.18
CA SER A 22 -2.93 -17.83 31.82
C SER A 22 -4.14 -18.72 31.50
N ILE A 23 -4.69 -19.45 32.47
CA ILE A 23 -5.94 -20.19 32.30
C ILE A 23 -7.13 -19.23 32.16
N ALA A 24 -7.18 -18.11 32.90
CA ALA A 24 -8.24 -17.10 32.74
C ALA A 24 -8.17 -16.37 31.37
N PHE A 25 -6.99 -16.25 30.78
CA PHE A 25 -6.84 -15.77 29.40
C PHE A 25 -7.30 -16.80 28.37
N PHE A 26 -7.10 -18.09 28.61
CA PHE A 26 -7.55 -19.15 27.69
C PHE A 26 -9.06 -19.44 27.81
N THR A 27 -9.65 -19.41 29.00
CA THR A 27 -11.09 -19.66 29.17
C THR A 27 -11.97 -18.42 28.90
N GLY A 28 -11.36 -17.24 28.70
CA GLY A 28 -12.02 -16.03 28.22
C GLY A 28 -11.96 -15.84 26.69
N ALA A 29 -11.14 -16.62 25.97
CA ALA A 29 -10.95 -16.47 24.53
C ALA A 29 -11.89 -17.35 23.68
N ASP A 30 -12.41 -18.44 24.21
CA ASP A 30 -13.27 -19.37 23.45
C ASP A 30 -14.70 -18.84 23.19
N ASN A 31 -15.09 -17.71 23.79
CA ASN A 31 -16.39 -17.06 23.55
C ASN A 31 -16.28 -15.66 22.93
N ALA A 32 -15.09 -15.24 22.47
CA ALA A 32 -14.87 -13.90 21.91
C ALA A 32 -14.71 -13.88 20.37
N PHE A 33 -14.78 -15.01 19.69
CA PHE A 33 -14.93 -15.08 18.23
C PHE A 33 -16.42 -15.08 17.84
N GLY A 34 -17.19 -14.18 18.44
CA GLY A 34 -18.41 -13.72 17.81
C GLY A 34 -18.00 -13.04 16.52
N GLU A 35 -18.56 -13.48 15.40
CA GLU A 35 -18.47 -12.81 14.10
C GLU A 35 -18.76 -11.32 14.32
N VAL A 36 -17.71 -10.48 14.36
CA VAL A 36 -17.88 -9.04 14.47
C VAL A 36 -18.46 -8.62 13.13
N ILE A 37 -19.78 -8.52 13.08
CA ILE A 37 -20.47 -7.82 12.01
C ILE A 37 -20.05 -6.36 12.15
N LEU A 38 -18.95 -5.99 11.51
CA LEU A 38 -18.59 -4.61 11.27
C LEU A 38 -19.71 -4.03 10.42
N THR A 39 -20.67 -3.39 11.08
CA THR A 39 -21.59 -2.49 10.40
C THR A 39 -20.72 -1.46 9.70
N LYS A 40 -20.79 -1.42 8.36
CA LYS A 40 -20.04 -0.47 7.52
C LYS A 40 -20.51 0.94 7.91
N GLN A 41 -19.91 1.54 8.94
CA GLN A 41 -20.18 2.91 9.35
C GLN A 41 -19.14 3.80 8.69
N LEU A 42 -19.59 4.67 7.80
CA LEU A 42 -18.73 5.69 7.20
C LEU A 42 -18.34 6.69 8.29
N VAL A 43 -17.06 7.08 8.29
CA VAL A 43 -16.55 8.11 9.20
C VAL A 43 -17.25 9.43 8.87
N SER A 44 -17.81 10.08 9.88
CA SER A 44 -18.45 11.39 9.75
C SER A 44 -17.42 12.50 9.97
N PRO A 45 -17.53 13.66 9.31
CA PRO A 45 -16.63 14.80 9.55
C PRO A 45 -16.53 15.20 11.03
N GLU A 46 -17.60 14.96 11.79
CA GLU A 46 -17.74 15.20 13.23
C GLU A 46 -16.88 14.26 14.09
N ASP A 47 -16.44 13.11 13.56
CA ASP A 47 -15.54 12.18 14.24
C ASP A 47 -14.09 12.68 14.27
N PHE A 48 -13.76 13.69 13.46
CA PHE A 48 -12.45 14.31 13.43
C PHE A 48 -12.43 15.56 14.33
N LEU A 49 -11.88 15.40 15.54
CA LEU A 49 -11.53 16.54 16.38
C LEU A 49 -10.28 17.23 15.83
N ILE A 50 -10.48 18.30 15.04
CA ILE A 50 -9.40 19.18 14.60
C ILE A 50 -9.25 20.28 15.66
N GLU A 51 -8.47 20.01 16.70
CA GLU A 51 -8.01 21.09 17.58
C GLU A 51 -6.88 21.85 16.87
N GLU A 52 -7.05 23.17 16.69
CA GLU A 52 -5.97 24.02 16.22
C GLU A 52 -4.87 24.08 17.28
N ILE A 53 -3.76 23.39 17.02
CA ILE A 53 -2.57 23.48 17.87
C ILE A 53 -1.87 24.81 17.58
N GLY A 54 -2.04 25.78 18.47
CA GLY A 54 -1.32 27.06 18.42
C GLY A 54 0.16 26.90 18.74
N VAL A 55 0.98 26.55 17.75
CA VAL A 55 2.44 26.53 17.88
C VAL A 55 3.01 27.87 17.44
N THR A 56 3.76 28.54 18.31
CA THR A 56 4.58 29.70 17.93
C THR A 56 6.02 29.23 17.71
N PRO A 57 6.54 29.23 16.47
CA PRO A 57 7.93 28.86 16.21
C PRO A 57 8.88 29.77 16.99
N SER A 58 9.77 29.19 17.79
CA SER A 58 10.69 29.92 18.68
C SER A 58 12.16 29.58 18.39
N VAL A 59 12.52 29.45 17.11
CA VAL A 59 13.93 29.28 16.72
C VAL A 59 14.60 30.66 16.71
N PRO A 60 15.67 30.89 17.49
CA PRO A 60 16.39 32.16 17.47
C PRO A 60 16.93 32.46 16.08
N ALA A 61 16.66 33.68 15.58
CA ALA A 61 17.24 34.13 14.32
C ALA A 61 18.76 34.35 14.48
N TYR A 62 19.52 34.01 13.44
CA TYR A 62 20.94 34.30 13.35
C TYR A 62 21.20 35.50 12.43
N PRO A 63 22.18 36.36 12.74
CA PRO A 63 22.52 37.49 11.89
C PRO A 63 23.16 37.02 10.59
N LEU A 64 22.75 37.64 9.47
CA LEU A 64 23.34 37.43 8.15
C LEU A 64 24.30 38.58 7.81
N PRO A 65 25.38 38.34 7.05
CA PRO A 65 25.80 37.03 6.54
C PRO A 65 26.40 36.13 7.62
N LEU A 66 26.24 34.81 7.48
CA LEU A 66 26.79 33.82 8.41
C LEU A 66 28.32 33.88 8.42
N ASN A 67 28.89 33.90 9.63
CA ASN A 67 30.30 33.58 9.82
C ASN A 67 30.46 32.06 9.94
N ILE A 68 31.08 31.44 8.94
CA ILE A 68 31.31 29.99 8.87
C ILE A 68 32.07 29.45 10.10
N SER A 69 32.97 30.24 10.67
CA SER A 69 33.71 29.86 11.88
C SER A 69 32.81 29.71 13.12
N ASN A 70 31.59 30.28 13.09
CA ASN A 70 30.62 30.15 14.17
C ASN A 70 29.69 28.93 14.00
N ILE A 71 29.75 28.22 12.86
CA ILE A 71 28.93 27.04 12.60
C ILE A 71 29.65 25.82 13.20
N SER A 72 29.09 25.28 14.29
CA SER A 72 29.71 24.25 15.12
C SER A 72 30.13 22.98 14.37
N ASN A 73 29.35 22.54 13.38
CA ASN A 73 29.57 21.30 12.62
C ASN A 73 30.06 21.53 11.18
N PHE A 74 30.44 22.75 10.78
CA PHE A 74 30.75 23.04 9.38
C PHE A 74 31.95 22.27 8.85
N GLN A 75 33.00 22.12 9.66
CA GLN A 75 34.20 21.37 9.27
C GLN A 75 33.84 19.91 8.94
N TYR A 76 33.13 19.27 9.87
CA TYR A 76 32.68 17.89 9.73
C TYR A 76 31.73 17.68 8.54
N PHE A 77 30.83 18.62 8.27
CA PHE A 77 29.99 18.60 7.08
C PHE A 77 30.83 18.74 5.79
N SER A 78 31.76 19.69 5.77
CA SER A 78 32.56 20.02 4.58
C SER A 78 33.54 18.91 4.17
N GLU A 79 33.93 18.06 5.11
CA GLU A 79 34.71 16.85 4.84
C GLU A 79 33.91 15.80 4.05
N LYS A 80 32.58 15.78 4.21
CA LYS A 80 31.67 14.79 3.63
C LYS A 80 30.95 15.30 2.38
N ILE A 81 30.63 16.59 2.35
CA ILE A 81 29.99 17.28 1.22
C ILE A 81 30.78 18.54 0.89
N LYS A 82 31.38 18.56 -0.31
CA LYS A 82 32.11 19.72 -0.81
C LYS A 82 31.16 20.71 -1.46
N LEU A 83 31.00 21.88 -0.85
CA LEU A 83 30.23 22.98 -1.43
C LEU A 83 31.04 23.70 -2.52
N SER A 84 30.38 24.07 -3.61
CA SER A 84 30.96 24.97 -4.60
C SER A 84 31.13 26.39 -4.01
N PRO A 85 32.01 27.23 -4.57
CA PRO A 85 32.14 28.63 -4.14
C PRO A 85 30.81 29.39 -4.18
N GLU A 86 29.96 29.11 -5.17
CA GLU A 86 28.64 29.70 -5.33
C GLU A 86 27.68 29.24 -4.22
N ALA A 87 27.62 27.93 -3.96
CA ALA A 87 26.79 27.38 -2.88
C ALA A 87 27.23 27.89 -1.50
N LEU A 88 28.54 28.02 -1.26
CA LEU A 88 29.07 28.60 -0.03
C LEU A 88 28.72 30.09 0.10
N SER A 89 28.72 30.84 -1.00
CA SER A 89 28.29 32.24 -1.02
C SER A 89 26.80 32.37 -0.67
N LEU A 90 25.95 31.52 -1.26
CA LEU A 90 24.51 31.45 -0.94
C LEU A 90 24.28 31.11 0.53
N LEU A 91 24.99 30.11 1.07
CA LEU A 91 24.89 29.72 2.48
C LEU A 91 25.26 30.90 3.40
N LYS A 92 26.33 31.63 3.10
CA LYS A 92 26.74 32.80 3.89
C LYS A 92 25.68 33.90 3.85
N ASN A 93 25.18 34.23 2.68
CA ASN A 93 24.29 35.38 2.50
C ASN A 93 22.85 35.10 2.96
N ASN A 94 22.37 33.86 2.80
CA ASN A 94 20.96 33.51 3.02
C ASN A 94 20.74 32.62 4.27
N GLY A 95 21.80 32.07 4.86
CA GLY A 95 21.69 31.10 5.95
C GLY A 95 21.42 29.66 5.51
N PHE A 96 21.08 29.45 4.23
CA PHE A 96 20.87 28.15 3.62
C PHE A 96 21.31 28.16 2.16
N ALA A 97 21.57 26.98 1.61
CA ALA A 97 21.81 26.78 0.18
C ALA A 97 21.16 25.47 -0.27
N VAL A 98 20.64 25.46 -1.49
CA VAL A 98 20.18 24.24 -2.15
C VAL A 98 21.26 23.82 -3.13
N ILE A 99 21.68 22.57 -3.05
CA ILE A 99 22.69 21.98 -3.94
C ILE A 99 22.09 20.75 -4.61
N PRO A 100 22.54 20.41 -5.83
CA PRO A 100 22.24 19.10 -6.38
C PRO A 100 22.81 18.02 -5.46
N THR A 101 22.13 16.88 -5.40
CA THR A 101 22.63 15.72 -4.67
C THR A 101 24.02 15.32 -5.20
N PRO A 102 25.06 15.22 -4.33
CA PRO A 102 26.38 14.75 -4.74
C PRO A 102 26.31 13.39 -5.44
N LEU A 103 27.08 13.19 -6.51
CA LEU A 103 27.00 11.97 -7.33
C LEU A 103 27.26 10.68 -6.54
N ASP A 104 28.15 10.74 -5.56
CA ASP A 104 28.48 9.62 -4.66
C ASP A 104 27.34 9.27 -3.68
N ILE A 105 26.34 10.14 -3.55
CA ILE A 105 25.06 9.89 -2.88
C ILE A 105 24.02 9.47 -3.92
N ALA A 106 23.83 10.28 -4.98
CA ALA A 106 22.78 10.12 -5.97
C ALA A 106 22.78 8.74 -6.66
N GLU A 107 23.96 8.26 -7.05
CA GLU A 107 24.13 7.01 -7.82
C GLU A 107 24.39 5.79 -6.93
N ARG A 108 24.30 5.95 -5.61
CA ARG A 108 24.49 4.83 -4.68
C ARG A 108 23.28 3.92 -4.72
N GLU A 109 23.48 2.67 -5.09
CA GLU A 109 22.44 1.65 -4.99
C GLU A 109 22.25 1.25 -3.52
N ILE A 110 21.01 1.35 -3.05
CA ILE A 110 20.61 1.01 -1.67
C ILE A 110 19.44 0.05 -1.73
N PHE A 111 19.58 -1.10 -1.08
CA PHE A 111 18.48 -2.04 -0.93
C PHE A 111 17.57 -1.60 0.22
N LEU A 112 16.31 -1.29 -0.08
CA LEU A 112 15.34 -0.83 0.91
C LEU A 112 14.48 -1.99 1.41
N MET A 113 14.49 -2.22 2.74
CA MET A 113 13.64 -3.23 3.36
C MET A 113 12.15 -2.95 3.19
N SER A 114 11.76 -1.68 3.15
CA SER A 114 10.37 -1.24 3.06
C SER A 114 9.73 -1.59 1.71
N SER A 115 10.46 -1.41 0.61
CA SER A 115 10.00 -1.72 -0.75
C SER A 115 10.48 -3.08 -1.26
N ARG A 116 11.46 -3.70 -0.59
CA ARG A 116 12.19 -4.90 -1.03
C ARG A 116 12.83 -4.74 -2.41
N GLN A 117 13.25 -3.53 -2.74
CA GLN A 117 13.85 -3.21 -4.03
C GLN A 117 15.12 -2.36 -3.85
N ASN A 118 16.00 -2.43 -4.85
CA ASN A 118 17.10 -1.49 -4.96
C ASN A 118 16.55 -0.13 -5.40
N ALA A 119 17.03 0.91 -4.75
CA ALA A 119 16.64 2.29 -5.01
C ALA A 119 17.88 3.19 -5.03
N TYR A 120 17.73 4.33 -5.70
CA TYR A 120 18.77 5.34 -5.84
C TYR A 120 18.32 6.62 -5.12
N PRO A 121 19.17 7.22 -4.26
CA PRO A 121 18.86 8.47 -3.55
C PRO A 121 18.39 9.64 -4.43
N LYS A 122 18.71 9.64 -5.73
CA LYS A 122 18.23 10.67 -6.67
C LYS A 122 16.74 10.52 -7.03
N ASP A 123 16.21 9.30 -6.93
CA ASP A 123 14.85 8.95 -7.36
C ASP A 123 13.96 8.50 -6.17
N ASP A 124 14.56 8.16 -5.03
CA ASP A 124 13.86 7.63 -3.86
C ASP A 124 14.24 8.38 -2.57
N PHE A 125 13.22 8.92 -1.91
CA PHE A 125 13.36 9.71 -0.69
C PHE A 125 13.87 8.88 0.50
N VAL A 126 13.46 7.62 0.64
CA VAL A 126 13.90 6.75 1.73
C VAL A 126 15.37 6.38 1.52
N ALA A 127 15.76 6.04 0.29
CA ALA A 127 17.16 5.77 -0.07
C ALA A 127 18.05 6.98 0.24
N TYR A 128 17.57 8.20 -0.03
CA TYR A 128 18.32 9.42 0.29
C TYR A 128 18.62 9.55 1.78
N TYR A 129 17.65 9.28 2.65
CA TYR A 129 17.84 9.36 4.10
C TYR A 129 18.79 8.28 4.61
N GLU A 130 18.71 7.05 4.11
CA GLU A 130 19.66 5.98 4.44
C GLU A 130 21.09 6.34 3.96
N ALA A 131 21.23 6.92 2.76
CA ALA A 131 22.53 7.35 2.26
C ALA A 131 23.18 8.44 3.13
N LEU A 132 22.39 9.41 3.60
CA LEU A 132 22.85 10.45 4.53
C LEU A 132 23.23 9.87 5.89
N LYS A 133 22.41 8.95 6.42
CA LYS A 133 22.67 8.26 7.69
C LYS A 133 23.97 7.45 7.65
N ASP A 134 24.21 6.71 6.56
CA ASP A 134 25.45 5.94 6.38
C ASP A 134 26.69 6.84 6.27
N LYS A 135 26.52 8.02 5.68
CA LYS A 135 27.55 9.06 5.67
C LYS A 135 27.67 9.79 7.00
N ASP A 136 26.85 9.45 8.00
CA ASP A 136 26.82 10.09 9.31
C ASP A 136 26.62 11.61 9.16
N LEU A 137 25.70 12.00 8.27
CA LEU A 137 25.31 13.39 8.07
C LEU A 137 24.02 13.68 8.86
N PRO A 138 23.92 14.82 9.55
CA PRO A 138 22.70 15.20 10.24
C PRO A 138 21.52 15.28 9.27
N ILE A 139 20.44 14.59 9.61
CA ILE A 139 19.21 14.59 8.85
C ILE A 139 18.26 15.59 9.47
N PHE A 140 17.74 16.51 8.66
CA PHE A 140 16.67 17.41 9.05
C PHE A 140 15.35 16.89 8.50
N ILE A 141 14.42 16.57 9.40
CA ILE A 141 13.09 16.06 9.04
C ILE A 141 12.12 17.24 9.00
N THR A 142 11.50 17.46 7.84
CA THR A 142 10.46 18.48 7.66
C THR A 142 9.07 17.85 7.68
N THR A 143 8.04 18.69 7.62
CA THR A 143 6.66 18.26 7.42
C THR A 143 6.45 17.48 6.12
N ASP A 144 7.34 17.62 5.13
CA ASP A 144 7.23 16.90 3.85
C ASP A 144 7.35 15.39 4.05
N SER A 145 8.13 14.92 5.02
CA SER A 145 8.19 13.50 5.37
C SER A 145 6.85 12.98 5.89
N LEU A 146 6.15 13.78 6.69
CA LEU A 146 4.80 13.44 7.16
C LEU A 146 3.78 13.49 6.03
N LEU A 147 3.88 14.47 5.13
CA LEU A 147 3.01 14.58 3.96
C LEU A 147 3.21 13.40 2.99
N HIS A 148 4.46 12.99 2.75
CA HIS A 148 4.78 11.81 1.96
C HIS A 148 4.19 10.52 2.58
N TYR A 149 4.36 10.35 3.90
CA TYR A 149 3.77 9.23 4.62
C TYR A 149 2.23 9.24 4.52
N TYR A 150 1.61 10.41 4.63
CA TYR A 150 0.18 10.57 4.46
C TYR A 150 -0.28 10.12 3.07
N HIS A 151 0.43 10.48 1.99
CA HIS A 151 0.11 10.01 0.64
C HIS A 151 0.20 8.49 0.50
N ILE A 152 1.25 7.86 1.03
CA ILE A 152 1.40 6.39 1.01
C ILE A 152 0.23 5.75 1.78
N PHE A 153 -0.06 6.25 2.98
CA PHE A 153 -1.12 5.74 3.82
C PHE A 153 -2.48 5.85 3.13
N PHE A 154 -2.81 7.02 2.59
CA PHE A 154 -4.06 7.26 1.90
C PHE A 154 -4.24 6.35 0.69
N SER A 155 -3.24 6.28 -0.20
CA SER A 155 -3.28 5.41 -1.38
C SER A 155 -3.40 3.93 -1.00
N THR A 156 -2.68 3.49 0.02
CA THR A 156 -2.77 2.10 0.52
C THR A 156 -4.14 1.80 1.11
N THR A 157 -4.74 2.76 1.81
CA THR A 157 -6.10 2.62 2.34
C THR A 157 -7.12 2.49 1.20
N LEU A 158 -7.04 3.34 0.17
CA LEU A 158 -7.93 3.24 -0.99
C LEU A 158 -7.78 1.89 -1.70
N MET A 159 -6.56 1.46 -1.99
CA MET A 159 -6.28 0.15 -2.59
C MET A 159 -6.87 -0.99 -1.76
N LYS A 160 -6.73 -0.94 -0.43
CA LYS A 160 -7.33 -1.95 0.46
C LYS A 160 -8.85 -1.92 0.45
N LEU A 161 -9.47 -0.74 0.45
CA LEU A 161 -10.93 -0.61 0.35
C LEU A 161 -11.44 -1.17 -0.98
N GLU A 162 -10.77 -0.84 -2.08
CA GLU A 162 -11.07 -1.37 -3.41
C GLU A 162 -11.04 -2.89 -3.42
N ARG A 163 -9.94 -3.50 -2.94
CA ARG A 163 -9.79 -4.96 -2.92
C ARG A 163 -10.74 -5.65 -1.93
N ASP A 164 -10.71 -5.23 -0.66
CA ASP A 164 -11.33 -5.98 0.44
C ASP A 164 -12.83 -5.73 0.57
N LEU A 165 -13.32 -4.56 0.12
CA LEU A 165 -14.71 -4.18 0.25
C LEU A 165 -15.42 -4.04 -1.09
N PHE A 166 -14.87 -3.27 -2.03
CA PHE A 166 -15.62 -2.88 -3.22
C PHE A 166 -15.57 -3.90 -4.35
N TYR A 167 -14.46 -4.62 -4.52
CA TYR A 167 -14.27 -5.51 -5.67
C TYR A 167 -15.39 -6.57 -5.77
N LYS A 168 -15.68 -7.25 -4.65
CA LYS A 168 -16.78 -8.22 -4.57
C LYS A 168 -18.15 -7.58 -4.84
N ASP A 169 -18.42 -6.42 -4.25
CA ASP A 169 -19.70 -5.72 -4.38
C ASP A 169 -19.93 -5.28 -5.84
N ILE A 170 -18.91 -4.71 -6.49
CA ILE A 170 -18.93 -4.29 -7.91
C ILE A 170 -19.14 -5.51 -8.82
N TRP A 171 -18.44 -6.61 -8.57
CA TRP A 171 -18.62 -7.84 -9.33
C TRP A 171 -20.06 -8.35 -9.25
N ILE A 172 -20.62 -8.45 -8.04
CA ILE A 172 -21.98 -8.95 -7.80
C ILE A 172 -23.01 -8.04 -8.48
N ILE A 173 -22.89 -6.72 -8.30
CA ILE A 173 -23.81 -5.74 -8.90
C ILE A 173 -23.75 -5.84 -10.42
N SER A 174 -22.55 -5.83 -11.02
CA SER A 174 -22.37 -5.90 -12.47
C SER A 174 -22.95 -7.18 -13.05
N LYS A 175 -22.73 -8.32 -12.39
CA LYS A 175 -23.30 -9.61 -12.79
C LYS A 175 -24.83 -9.63 -12.69
N LYS A 176 -25.40 -9.08 -11.62
CA LYS A 176 -26.86 -9.00 -11.45
C LYS A 176 -27.51 -8.11 -12.49
N LEU A 177 -26.92 -6.95 -12.77
CA LEU A 177 -27.40 -6.06 -13.83
C LEU A 177 -27.30 -6.71 -15.21
N LEU A 178 -26.26 -7.53 -15.45
CA LEU A 178 -26.10 -8.28 -16.70
C LEU A 178 -27.23 -9.32 -16.86
N GLU A 179 -27.51 -10.07 -15.79
CA GLU A 179 -28.59 -11.06 -15.75
C GLU A 179 -29.97 -10.43 -16.03
N GLU A 180 -30.27 -9.28 -15.41
CA GLU A 180 -31.53 -8.56 -15.66
C GLU A 180 -31.60 -7.99 -17.08
N SER A 181 -30.49 -7.46 -17.60
CA SER A 181 -30.42 -6.96 -18.98
C SER A 181 -30.63 -8.07 -20.00
N LEU A 182 -30.10 -9.28 -19.74
CA LEU A 182 -30.35 -10.47 -20.56
C LEU A 182 -31.83 -10.84 -20.58
N LYS A 183 -32.48 -10.83 -19.41
CA LYS A 183 -33.92 -11.10 -19.31
C LYS A 183 -34.73 -10.08 -20.13
N GLU A 184 -34.45 -8.79 -19.95
CA GLU A 184 -35.12 -7.73 -20.69
C GLU A 184 -34.93 -7.87 -22.21
N TYR A 185 -33.74 -8.26 -22.67
CA TYR A 185 -33.45 -8.49 -24.08
C TYR A 185 -34.34 -9.58 -24.71
N TYR A 186 -34.62 -10.67 -23.99
CA TYR A 186 -35.45 -11.77 -24.49
C TYR A 186 -36.96 -11.50 -24.35
N GLU A 187 -37.38 -10.67 -23.40
CA GLU A 187 -38.79 -10.35 -23.12
C GLU A 187 -39.31 -9.15 -23.92
N THR A 188 -38.42 -8.27 -24.40
CA THR A 188 -38.80 -7.02 -25.07
C THR A 188 -38.48 -7.01 -26.56
N ASN A 189 -38.93 -5.98 -27.27
CA ASN A 189 -38.74 -5.78 -28.71
C ASN A 189 -38.44 -4.31 -29.03
N GLY A 190 -38.00 -4.04 -30.26
CA GLY A 190 -37.71 -2.69 -30.75
C GLY A 190 -36.61 -2.00 -29.95
N ASN A 191 -36.81 -0.72 -29.63
CA ASN A 191 -35.78 0.11 -28.98
C ASN A 191 -35.35 -0.42 -27.61
N THR A 192 -36.28 -0.98 -26.82
CA THR A 192 -35.97 -1.52 -25.49
C THR A 192 -35.04 -2.72 -25.59
N LYS A 193 -35.24 -3.58 -26.60
CA LYS A 193 -34.35 -4.71 -26.85
C LYS A 193 -32.94 -4.27 -27.25
N GLU A 194 -32.83 -3.25 -28.10
CA GLU A 194 -31.53 -2.69 -28.47
C GLU A 194 -30.83 -2.00 -27.29
N ALA A 195 -31.58 -1.32 -26.41
CA ALA A 195 -31.04 -0.75 -25.18
C ALA A 195 -30.51 -1.84 -24.24
N ALA A 196 -31.30 -2.90 -24.02
CA ALA A 196 -30.89 -4.06 -23.23
C ALA A 196 -29.62 -4.73 -23.80
N LYS A 197 -29.53 -4.85 -25.13
CA LYS A 197 -28.32 -5.35 -25.81
C LYS A 197 -27.07 -4.51 -25.51
N ARG A 198 -27.20 -3.17 -25.53
CA ARG A 198 -26.08 -2.27 -25.19
C ARG A 198 -25.70 -2.38 -23.72
N ASN A 199 -26.66 -2.50 -22.82
CA ASN A 199 -26.39 -2.75 -21.39
C ASN A 199 -25.63 -4.07 -21.19
N ILE A 200 -26.03 -5.14 -21.89
CA ILE A 200 -25.34 -6.42 -21.86
C ILE A 200 -23.88 -6.24 -22.29
N ALA A 201 -23.62 -5.53 -23.39
CA ALA A 201 -22.25 -5.26 -23.84
C ALA A 201 -21.45 -4.45 -22.80
N TYR A 202 -22.00 -3.34 -22.29
CA TYR A 202 -21.36 -2.50 -21.29
C TYR A 202 -20.97 -3.27 -20.01
N LEU A 203 -21.92 -4.02 -19.46
CA LEU A 203 -21.68 -4.80 -18.23
C LEU A 203 -20.73 -5.97 -18.46
N SER A 204 -20.74 -6.55 -19.67
CA SER A 204 -19.79 -7.59 -20.05
C SER A 204 -18.36 -7.03 -20.16
N VAL A 205 -18.17 -5.83 -20.69
CA VAL A 205 -16.84 -5.17 -20.67
C VAL A 205 -16.36 -4.95 -19.24
N ALA A 206 -17.21 -4.42 -18.37
CA ALA A 206 -16.85 -4.22 -16.96
C ALA A 206 -16.44 -5.53 -16.28
N LEU A 207 -17.21 -6.61 -16.48
CA LEU A 207 -16.89 -7.93 -15.94
C LEU A 207 -15.63 -8.54 -16.57
N GLU A 208 -15.36 -8.33 -17.87
CA GLU A 208 -14.11 -8.78 -18.52
C GLU A 208 -12.89 -8.07 -17.93
N LEU A 209 -12.99 -6.76 -17.66
CA LEU A 209 -11.91 -5.99 -17.04
C LEU A 209 -11.68 -6.37 -15.58
N LEU A 210 -12.74 -6.70 -14.85
CA LEU A 210 -12.63 -7.17 -13.48
C LEU A 210 -12.09 -8.60 -13.42
N ARG A 211 -12.43 -9.47 -14.38
CA ARG A 211 -12.08 -10.90 -14.36
C ARG A 211 -10.56 -11.09 -14.19
N PRO A 212 -10.11 -11.84 -13.16
CA PRO A 212 -8.70 -12.16 -12.99
C PRO A 212 -8.07 -12.82 -14.22
N LYS A 213 -6.89 -12.34 -14.64
CA LYS A 213 -6.06 -12.94 -15.69
C LYS A 213 -5.11 -13.98 -15.09
N LYS A 214 -4.65 -14.95 -15.90
CA LYS A 214 -3.75 -16.03 -15.42
C LYS A 214 -2.45 -15.53 -14.80
N ASN A 215 -1.91 -14.43 -15.32
CA ASN A 215 -0.70 -13.79 -14.79
C ASN A 215 -0.93 -13.01 -13.49
N GLN A 216 -2.19 -12.88 -13.04
CA GLN A 216 -2.56 -12.27 -11.77
C GLN A 216 -2.90 -13.33 -10.70
N LEU A 217 -2.73 -14.61 -11.00
CA LEU A 217 -2.95 -15.70 -10.06
C LEU A 217 -1.75 -15.88 -9.15
N MET A 218 -2.02 -16.07 -7.86
CA MET A 218 -1.01 -16.37 -6.86
C MET A 218 -0.33 -17.71 -7.16
N SER A 219 0.99 -17.72 -7.03
CA SER A 219 1.87 -18.86 -7.30
C SER A 219 3.06 -18.84 -6.33
N GLU A 220 3.82 -19.94 -6.27
CA GLU A 220 5.09 -19.96 -5.52
C GLU A 220 6.05 -18.85 -5.95
N GLU A 221 6.14 -18.61 -7.26
CA GLU A 221 7.03 -17.61 -7.85
C GLU A 221 6.62 -16.20 -7.45
N THR A 222 5.34 -15.86 -7.60
CA THR A 222 4.83 -14.53 -7.23
C THR A 222 4.93 -14.27 -5.72
N LEU A 223 4.71 -15.29 -4.89
CA LEU A 223 4.93 -15.16 -3.45
C LEU A 223 6.41 -15.01 -3.09
N ARG A 224 7.33 -15.69 -3.79
CA ARG A 224 8.78 -15.46 -3.63
C ARG A 224 9.16 -14.04 -3.98
N GLU A 225 8.67 -13.51 -5.09
CA GLU A 225 8.88 -12.12 -5.50
C GLU A 225 8.33 -11.13 -4.46
N GLU A 226 7.18 -11.46 -3.86
CA GLU A 226 6.57 -10.60 -2.85
C GLU A 226 7.33 -10.65 -1.53
N TYR A 227 7.71 -11.83 -1.03
CA TYR A 227 8.19 -12.02 0.35
C TYR A 227 9.69 -12.17 0.52
N CYS A 228 10.42 -12.64 -0.50
CA CYS A 228 11.83 -12.94 -0.40
C CYS A 228 12.70 -11.84 -1.03
N VAL A 229 13.86 -11.57 -0.43
CA VAL A 229 14.78 -10.53 -0.89
C VAL A 229 15.96 -11.12 -1.66
N PRO A 230 16.59 -10.37 -2.59
CA PRO A 230 17.81 -10.82 -3.26
C PRO A 230 18.91 -11.19 -2.25
N GLY A 231 19.51 -12.38 -2.42
CA GLY A 231 20.55 -12.88 -1.52
C GLY A 231 20.05 -13.45 -0.18
N MET A 232 18.73 -13.56 0.00
CA MET A 232 18.13 -14.27 1.14
C MET A 232 18.49 -15.76 1.09
N ASP A 233 18.75 -16.33 2.26
CA ASP A 233 18.93 -17.77 2.41
C ASP A 233 17.66 -18.52 1.93
N PRO A 234 17.79 -19.54 1.05
CA PRO A 234 16.63 -20.26 0.52
C PRO A 234 15.77 -20.92 1.59
N GLU A 235 16.37 -21.51 2.62
CA GLU A 235 15.62 -22.20 3.70
C GLU A 235 14.83 -21.19 4.53
N TYR A 236 15.41 -20.01 4.79
CA TYR A 236 14.69 -18.91 5.43
C TYR A 236 13.53 -18.38 4.58
N CYS A 237 13.73 -18.23 3.26
CA CYS A 237 12.65 -17.86 2.33
C CYS A 237 11.51 -18.89 2.37
N GLU A 238 11.81 -20.20 2.31
CA GLU A 238 10.78 -21.25 2.45
C GLU A 238 10.01 -21.16 3.76
N MET A 239 10.71 -20.91 4.86
CA MET A 239 10.10 -20.78 6.17
C MET A 239 9.09 -19.62 6.21
N ILE A 240 9.44 -18.47 5.63
CA ILE A 240 8.53 -17.32 5.51
C ILE A 240 7.32 -17.67 4.66
N LEU A 241 7.53 -18.23 3.47
CA LEU A 241 6.44 -18.57 2.54
C LEU A 241 5.48 -19.57 3.15
N SER A 242 6.00 -20.60 3.83
CA SER A 242 5.22 -21.60 4.54
C SER A 242 4.40 -20.96 5.66
N GLY A 243 5.00 -20.06 6.45
CA GLY A 243 4.32 -19.34 7.52
C GLY A 243 3.20 -18.43 7.01
N VAL A 244 3.43 -17.71 5.91
CA VAL A 244 2.42 -16.83 5.29
C VAL A 244 1.25 -17.67 4.78
N LYS A 245 1.51 -18.76 4.04
CA LYS A 245 0.46 -19.64 3.54
C LYS A 245 -0.35 -20.29 4.64
N GLN A 246 0.31 -20.76 5.69
CA GLN A 246 -0.35 -21.36 6.83
C GLN A 246 -1.25 -20.35 7.56
N SER A 247 -0.81 -19.09 7.67
CA SER A 247 -1.53 -18.06 8.42
C SER A 247 -2.68 -17.43 7.63
N TYR A 248 -2.50 -17.23 6.33
CA TYR A 248 -3.40 -16.41 5.51
C TYR A 248 -4.12 -17.16 4.39
N GLY A 249 -3.68 -18.37 4.02
CA GLY A 249 -4.33 -19.19 3.00
C GLY A 249 -4.50 -18.44 1.67
N ASP A 250 -5.75 -18.28 1.24
CA ASP A 250 -6.12 -17.54 0.02
C ASP A 250 -5.72 -16.05 0.07
N ASN A 251 -5.58 -15.47 1.26
CA ASN A 251 -5.15 -14.08 1.44
C ASN A 251 -3.62 -13.96 1.62
N ALA A 252 -2.86 -14.97 1.21
CA ALA A 252 -1.41 -15.01 1.36
C ALA A 252 -0.67 -13.99 0.49
N SER A 253 -1.32 -13.38 -0.50
CA SER A 253 -0.78 -12.25 -1.25
C SER A 253 -1.69 -11.04 -1.12
N PHE A 254 -1.10 -9.84 -1.10
CA PHE A 254 -1.87 -8.60 -1.20
C PHE A 254 -2.07 -8.13 -2.64
N LYS A 255 -1.39 -8.75 -3.62
CA LYS A 255 -1.32 -8.32 -5.03
C LYS A 255 -1.95 -9.30 -6.00
N TYR A 256 -1.95 -10.59 -5.68
CA TYR A 256 -2.38 -11.66 -6.59
C TYR A 256 -3.65 -12.33 -6.06
N PHE A 257 -4.51 -12.77 -6.98
CA PHE A 257 -5.74 -13.48 -6.66
C PHE A 257 -5.45 -14.92 -6.21
N SER A 258 -6.22 -15.43 -5.27
CA SER A 258 -6.22 -16.86 -4.95
C SER A 258 -6.88 -17.70 -6.06
N GLU A 259 -6.68 -19.02 -6.02
CA GLU A 259 -7.38 -19.94 -6.91
C GLU A 259 -8.91 -19.91 -6.66
N THR A 260 -9.33 -19.74 -5.41
CA THR A 260 -10.74 -19.56 -5.04
C THR A 260 -11.33 -18.32 -5.69
N GLU A 261 -10.65 -17.18 -5.59
CA GLU A 261 -11.10 -15.92 -6.20
C GLU A 261 -11.09 -15.97 -7.72
N PHE A 262 -10.07 -16.57 -8.32
CA PHE A 262 -10.00 -16.76 -9.77
C PHE A 262 -11.20 -17.53 -10.31
N ASN A 263 -11.62 -18.58 -9.59
CA ASN A 263 -12.80 -19.36 -9.94
C ASN A 263 -14.12 -18.63 -9.61
N GLN A 264 -14.17 -17.90 -8.50
CA GLN A 264 -15.33 -17.12 -8.09
C GLN A 264 -15.65 -15.99 -9.08
N TYR A 265 -14.62 -15.27 -9.51
CA TYR A 265 -14.71 -14.13 -10.41
C TYR A 265 -14.57 -14.56 -11.86
N SER A 266 -15.34 -15.57 -12.25
CA SER A 266 -15.41 -16.07 -13.63
C SER A 266 -16.79 -15.82 -14.23
N PHE A 267 -16.80 -15.46 -15.50
CA PHE A 267 -18.01 -15.35 -16.32
C PHE A 267 -17.67 -15.51 -17.80
N GLU A 268 -18.70 -15.74 -18.60
CA GLU A 268 -18.61 -15.81 -20.05
C GLU A 268 -19.42 -14.66 -20.67
N VAL A 269 -18.83 -14.00 -21.66
CA VAL A 269 -19.51 -12.96 -22.44
C VAL A 269 -20.62 -13.59 -23.28
N PRO A 270 -21.88 -13.11 -23.19
CA PRO A 270 -22.97 -13.61 -24.02
C PRO A 270 -22.69 -13.45 -25.52
N ASP A 271 -22.99 -14.48 -26.33
CA ASP A 271 -22.70 -14.51 -27.77
C ASP A 271 -23.23 -13.28 -28.53
N LEU A 272 -24.39 -12.76 -28.11
CA LEU A 272 -25.04 -11.60 -28.73
C LEU A 272 -24.25 -10.29 -28.59
N ALA A 273 -23.32 -10.21 -27.62
CA ALA A 273 -22.51 -9.03 -27.31
C ALA A 273 -21.01 -9.24 -27.55
N LYS A 274 -20.59 -10.47 -27.87
CA LYS A 274 -19.17 -10.87 -27.94
C LYS A 274 -18.32 -10.00 -28.88
N ASP A 275 -18.83 -9.68 -30.08
CA ASP A 275 -18.14 -8.81 -31.04
C ASP A 275 -17.97 -7.38 -30.53
N LEU A 276 -19.00 -6.81 -29.87
CA LEU A 276 -18.94 -5.46 -29.32
C LEU A 276 -17.95 -5.38 -28.17
N VAL A 277 -18.02 -6.36 -27.25
CA VAL A 277 -17.13 -6.44 -26.09
C VAL A 277 -15.68 -6.60 -26.52
N GLN A 278 -15.40 -7.47 -27.49
CA GLN A 278 -14.05 -7.68 -27.99
C GLN A 278 -13.44 -6.40 -28.57
N LYS A 279 -14.20 -5.68 -29.42
CA LYS A 279 -13.74 -4.41 -30.00
C LYS A 279 -13.51 -3.34 -28.94
N GLU A 280 -14.38 -3.27 -27.93
CA GLU A 280 -14.22 -2.32 -26.83
C GLU A 280 -12.95 -2.61 -26.02
N ILE A 281 -12.73 -3.87 -25.67
CA ILE A 281 -11.54 -4.29 -24.92
C ILE A 281 -10.26 -3.99 -25.72
N GLU A 282 -10.27 -4.20 -27.04
CA GLU A 282 -9.15 -3.84 -27.91
C GLU A 282 -8.83 -2.33 -27.86
N LEU A 283 -9.84 -1.46 -27.92
CA LEU A 283 -9.63 -0.02 -27.78
C LEU A 283 -9.04 0.36 -26.42
N ILE A 284 -9.57 -0.23 -25.34
CA ILE A 284 -9.10 0.01 -23.97
C ILE A 284 -7.63 -0.43 -23.81
N GLU A 285 -7.26 -1.59 -24.36
CA GLU A 285 -5.89 -2.11 -24.28
C GLU A 285 -4.90 -1.33 -25.16
N GLU A 286 -5.35 -0.78 -26.30
CA GLU A 286 -4.51 0.03 -27.18
C GLU A 286 -4.19 1.43 -26.62
N HIS A 287 -5.12 2.02 -25.87
CA HIS A 287 -4.96 3.32 -25.19
C HIS A 287 -4.45 4.46 -26.11
N LYS A 288 -4.96 4.54 -27.35
CA LYS A 288 -4.49 5.48 -28.40
C LYS A 288 -5.14 6.88 -28.36
N GLY A 289 -5.90 7.20 -27.31
CA GLY A 289 -6.67 8.45 -27.19
C GLY A 289 -8.13 8.26 -27.58
N TRP A 290 -8.79 9.35 -28.01
CA TRP A 290 -10.23 9.38 -28.24
C TRP A 290 -10.63 8.63 -29.52
N GLU A 291 -11.44 7.59 -29.40
CA GLU A 291 -11.96 6.79 -30.50
C GLU A 291 -13.47 6.59 -30.36
N HIS A 292 -14.14 6.20 -31.45
CA HIS A 292 -15.57 5.89 -31.37
C HIS A 292 -15.81 4.53 -30.74
N SER A 293 -16.51 4.55 -29.60
CA SER A 293 -16.88 3.35 -28.87
C SER A 293 -17.82 2.45 -29.70
N PRO A 294 -17.53 1.15 -29.82
CA PRO A 294 -18.47 0.15 -30.31
C PRO A 294 -19.76 0.08 -29.48
N ILE A 295 -19.68 0.37 -28.18
CA ILE A 295 -20.80 0.29 -27.24
C ILE A 295 -21.53 1.63 -27.15
N PHE A 296 -20.79 2.74 -27.09
CA PHE A 296 -21.32 4.09 -26.95
C PHE A 296 -21.31 4.84 -28.28
N ILE A 297 -22.39 5.54 -28.59
CA ILE A 297 -22.51 6.28 -29.86
C ILE A 297 -21.68 7.58 -29.92
N TYR A 298 -20.68 7.73 -29.06
CA TYR A 298 -19.83 8.93 -28.95
C TYR A 298 -18.34 8.57 -28.86
N GLN A 299 -17.47 9.58 -28.90
CA GLN A 299 -16.03 9.39 -28.79
C GLN A 299 -15.60 9.34 -27.32
N GLU A 300 -14.79 8.35 -26.96
CA GLU A 300 -14.21 8.17 -25.63
C GLU A 300 -12.72 7.85 -25.70
#